data_AF-A0A6N6VRV2-F1
#
_entry.id   AF-A0A6N6VRV2-F1
#
_cell.length_a   1.000
_cell.length_b   1.000
_cell.length_c   1.000
_cell.angle_alpha   90.00
_cell.angle_beta   90.00
_cell.angle_gamma   90.00
#
_symmetry.space_group_name_H-M   'P 1'
#
loop_
_entity.id
_entity.type
_entity.pdbx_description
1 polymer ?
#
loop_
_entity_poly.entity_id
_entity_poly.type
_entity_poly.pdbx_seq_one_letter_code
_entity_poly.pdbx_strand_id
1 'polypeptide(L)'
;MVFASSAITIEWNRNNLILRRGASQILINAENVQSLRTQESENSFYEFFRSKALENREARRVFTSWERKDTELLNKIYKEMMS
;
A
#
# COMPACT_ATOMS: atom_id res chain seq x y z
N MET A 1 -12.66 7.16 5.59
CA MET A 1 -13.25 5.81 5.71
C MET A 1 -12.13 4.87 6.07
N VAL A 2 -12.29 4.05 7.12
CA VAL A 2 -11.24 3.14 7.61
C VAL A 2 -11.71 1.72 7.33
N PHE A 3 -11.03 1.00 6.44
CA PHE A 3 -11.30 -0.41 6.18
C PHE A 3 -10.28 -1.26 6.94
N ALA A 4 -10.79 -2.18 7.76
CA ALA A 4 -10.00 -3.12 8.52
C ALA A 4 -10.10 -4.50 7.86
N SER A 5 -9.14 -4.85 7.00
CA SER A 5 -8.87 -6.24 6.69
C SER A 5 -8.00 -6.82 7.80
N SER A 6 -8.14 -8.11 8.13
CA SER A 6 -7.60 -8.77 9.33
C SER A 6 -6.07 -8.69 9.53
N ALA A 7 -5.32 -8.08 8.61
CA ALA A 7 -3.87 -7.89 8.72
C ALA A 7 -3.37 -6.44 8.56
N ILE A 8 -4.17 -5.51 8.01
CA ILE A 8 -3.76 -4.12 7.76
C ILE A 8 -4.98 -3.20 7.76
N THR A 9 -4.83 -2.05 8.40
CA THR A 9 -5.79 -0.95 8.34
C THR A 9 -5.36 0.01 7.23
N ILE A 10 -6.30 0.35 6.34
CA ILE A 10 -6.09 1.33 5.29
C ILE A 10 -6.78 2.62 5.71
N GLU A 11 -5.99 3.69 5.86
CA GLU A 11 -6.47 5.01 6.25
C GLU A 11 -6.13 6.03 5.16
N TRP A 12 -7.08 6.93 4.88
CA TRP A 12 -6.93 8.02 3.94
C TRP A 12 -6.81 9.33 4.70
N ASN A 13 -5.73 10.07 4.46
CA ASN A 13 -5.50 11.38 5.09
C ASN A 13 -5.02 12.40 4.06
N ARG A 14 -5.87 13.37 3.71
CA ARG A 14 -5.57 14.43 2.73
C ARG A 14 -4.93 13.87 1.45
N ASN A 15 -5.57 12.86 0.85
CA ASN A 15 -5.14 12.10 -0.33
C ASN A 15 -3.90 11.20 -0.14
N ASN A 16 -3.24 11.23 1.01
CA ASN A 16 -2.22 10.25 1.35
C ASN A 16 -2.88 8.94 1.77
N LEU A 17 -2.20 7.84 1.47
CA LEU A 17 -2.58 6.50 1.87
C LEU A 17 -1.69 6.06 3.02
N ILE A 18 -2.30 5.69 4.14
CA ILE A 18 -1.61 5.19 5.33
C ILE A 18 -2.00 3.74 5.50
N LEU A 19 -1.00 2.85 5.43
CA LEU A 19 -1.15 1.42 5.72
C LEU A 19 -0.64 1.17 7.14
N ARG A 20 -1.48 0.64 8.02
CA ARG A 20 -1.10 0.33 9.42
C ARG A 20 -1.23 -1.15 9.71
N ARG A 21 -0.25 -1.71 10.41
CA ARG A 21 -0.29 -3.07 10.98
C ARG A 21 0.37 -3.06 12.35
N GLY A 22 -0.45 -3.15 13.40
CA GLY A 22 0.03 -3.03 14.79
C GLY A 22 0.70 -1.66 15.02
N ALA A 23 1.93 -1.66 15.52
CA ALA A 23 2.72 -0.44 15.78
C ALA A 23 3.41 0.14 14.53
N SER A 24 3.39 -0.57 13.40
CA SER A 24 4.09 -0.17 12.18
C SER A 24 3.13 0.53 11.20
N GLN A 25 3.59 1.63 10.61
CA GLN A 25 2.84 2.40 9.62
C GLN A 25 3.69 2.69 8.39
N ILE A 26 3.07 2.64 7.22
CA ILE A 26 3.65 3.03 5.93
C ILE A 26 2.79 4.16 5.38
N LEU A 27 3.42 5.30 5.11
CA LEU A 27 2.79 6.43 4.44
C LEU A 27 3.17 6.39 2.97
N ILE A 28 2.17 6.50 2.10
CA ILE A 28 2.31 6.72 0.67
C ILE A 28 1.69 8.09 0.39
N ASN A 29 2.50 8.99 -0.15
CA ASN A 29 2.06 10.36 -0.42
C ASN A 29 1.01 10.42 -1.53
N ALA A 30 0.26 11.52 -1.56
CA ALA A 30 -0.81 11.72 -2.54
C ALA A 30 -0.36 11.57 -4.00
N GLU A 31 0.86 12.00 -4.34
CA GLU A 31 1.42 11.89 -5.70
C GLU A 31 1.64 10.44 -6.13
N ASN A 32 2.22 9.61 -5.26
CA ASN A 32 2.38 8.19 -5.53
C ASN A 32 1.03 7.46 -5.51
N VAL A 33 0.09 7.89 -4.67
CA VAL A 33 -1.27 7.32 -4.67
C VAL A 33 -2.00 7.61 -5.98
N GLN A 34 -1.91 8.84 -6.49
CA GLN A 34 -2.47 9.18 -7.79
C GLN A 34 -1.82 8.35 -8.89
N SER A 35 -0.49 8.24 -8.85
CA SER A 35 0.27 7.41 -9.80
C SER A 35 -0.13 5.93 -9.74
N LEU A 36 -0.38 5.39 -8.54
CA LEU A 36 -0.87 4.02 -8.35
C LEU A 36 -2.26 3.82 -8.96
N ARG A 37 -3.17 4.79 -8.81
CA ARG A 37 -4.52 4.73 -9.40
C ARG A 37 -4.53 4.85 -10.93
N THR A 38 -3.51 5.47 -11.52
CA THR A 38 -3.39 5.60 -12.98
C THR A 38 -2.71 4.40 -13.65
N GLN A 39 -2.32 3.37 -12.89
CA GLN A 39 -1.70 2.19 -13.48
C GLN A 39 -2.74 1.36 -14.22
N GLU A 40 -2.44 1.00 -15.47
CA GLU A 40 -3.38 0.32 -16.37
C GLU A 40 -3.53 -1.18 -16.06
N SER A 41 -2.53 -1.77 -15.39
CA SER A 41 -2.51 -3.19 -15.05
C SER A 41 -2.10 -3.44 -13.60
N GLU A 42 -2.57 -4.57 -13.05
CA GLU A 42 -2.19 -5.06 -11.73
C GLU A 42 -0.67 -5.24 -11.60
N ASN A 43 -0.01 -5.75 -12.66
CA ASN A 43 1.44 -5.91 -12.68
C ASN A 43 2.18 -4.57 -12.61
N SER A 44 1.74 -3.57 -13.38
CA SER A 44 2.32 -2.22 -13.32
C SER A 44 2.10 -1.57 -11.95
N PHE A 45 0.95 -1.82 -11.33
CA PHE A 45 0.67 -1.38 -9.96
C PHE A 45 1.64 -2.02 -8.97
N TYR A 46 1.86 -3.34 -9.02
CA TYR A 46 2.79 -4.02 -8.11
C TYR A 46 4.23 -3.55 -8.27
N GLU A 47 4.67 -3.37 -9.51
CA GLU A 47 6.01 -2.87 -9.78
C GLU A 47 6.18 -1.44 -9.27
N PHE A 48 5.24 -0.55 -9.56
CA PHE A 48 5.27 0.84 -9.10
C PHE A 48 5.21 0.92 -7.57
N PHE A 49 4.36 0.10 -6.94
CA PHE A 49 4.19 0.08 -5.50
C PHE A 49 5.51 -0.25 -4.79
N ARG A 50 6.18 -1.32 -5.23
CA ARG A 50 7.43 -1.80 -4.61
C ARG A 50 8.63 -0.92 -4.93
N SER A 51 8.68 -0.33 -6.13
CA SER A 51 9.84 0.42 -6.62
C SER A 51 9.79 1.92 -6.32
N LYS A 52 8.59 2.53 -6.33
CA LYS A 52 8.41 3.99 -6.24
C LYS A 52 7.51 4.44 -5.11
N ALA A 53 6.34 3.80 -4.91
CA ALA A 53 5.39 4.25 -3.88
C ALA A 53 5.93 4.11 -2.45
N LEU A 54 6.78 3.11 -2.21
CA LEU A 54 7.53 2.96 -0.96
C LEU A 54 8.83 3.76 -1.04
N GLU A 55 8.77 5.04 -0.68
CA GLU A 55 9.88 6.00 -0.81
C GLU A 55 11.12 5.60 0.03
N ASN A 56 10.90 5.07 1.23
CA ASN A 56 11.98 4.75 2.16
C ASN A 56 12.32 3.25 2.16
N ARG A 57 13.62 2.94 2.30
CA ARG A 57 14.11 1.55 2.43
C ARG A 57 13.45 0.79 3.58
N GLU A 58 13.22 1.48 4.71
CA GLU A 58 12.53 0.89 5.86
C GLU A 58 11.07 0.56 5.54
N ALA A 59 10.35 1.42 4.81
CA ALA A 59 8.98 1.14 4.39
C ALA A 59 8.91 -0.11 3.50
N ARG A 60 9.87 -0.26 2.57
CA ARG A 60 10.01 -1.49 1.76
C ARG A 60 10.25 -2.71 2.63
N ARG A 61 11.19 -2.64 3.58
CA ARG A 61 11.52 -3.75 4.48
C ARG A 61 10.35 -4.17 5.36
N VAL A 62 9.61 -3.20 5.88
CA VAL A 62 8.40 -3.42 6.68
C VAL A 62 7.33 -4.08 5.82
N PHE A 63 7.08 -3.54 4.63
CA PHE A 63 6.08 -4.10 3.70
C PHE A 63 6.42 -5.52 3.28
N THR A 64 7.67 -5.81 2.88
CA THR A 64 8.12 -7.18 2.55
C THR A 64 7.94 -8.13 3.74
N SER A 65 8.17 -7.65 4.96
CA SER A 65 7.95 -8.47 6.16
C SER A 65 6.47 -8.75 6.42
N TRP A 66 5.59 -7.81 6.04
CA TRP A 66 4.14 -8.02 6.09
C TRP A 66 3.67 -8.99 5.01
N GLU A 67 4.18 -8.85 3.79
CA GLU A 67 3.87 -9.69 2.64
C GLU A 67 4.32 -11.16 2.84
N ARG A 68 5.45 -11.38 3.50
CA ARG A 68 5.88 -12.74 3.92
C ARG A 68 4.87 -13.44 4.83
N LYS A 69 4.07 -12.67 5.58
CA LYS A 69 3.03 -13.20 6.48
C LYS A 69 1.65 -13.26 5.83
N ASP A 70 1.44 -12.51 4.75
CA ASP A 70 0.19 -12.45 3.99
C ASP A 70 0.56 -12.15 2.53
N THR A 71 0.68 -13.20 1.71
CA THR A 71 1.09 -13.07 0.31
C THR A 71 0.04 -12.36 -0.56
N GLU A 72 -1.19 -12.27 -0.08
CA GLU A 72 -2.30 -11.58 -0.76
C GLU A 72 -2.41 -10.10 -0.36
N LEU A 73 -1.55 -9.63 0.56
CA LEU A 73 -1.58 -8.26 1.09
C LEU A 73 -1.60 -7.20 -0.01
N LEU A 74 -0.71 -7.33 -0.98
CA LEU A 74 -0.56 -6.37 -2.06
C LEU A 74 -1.78 -6.39 -3.01
N ASN A 75 -2.35 -7.58 -3.25
CA ASN A 75 -3.58 -7.72 -4.02
C ASN A 75 -4.79 -7.11 -3.30
N LYS A 76 -4.89 -7.28 -1.98
CA LYS A 76 -5.92 -6.62 -1.16
C LYS A 76 -5.81 -5.09 -1.26
N ILE A 77 -4.60 -4.55 -1.13
CA ILE A 77 -4.37 -3.10 -1.29
C ILE A 77 -4.76 -2.64 -2.70
N TYR A 78 -4.39 -3.39 -3.74
CA TYR A 78 -4.77 -3.08 -5.12
C TYR A 78 -6.29 -3.03 -5.30
N LYS A 79 -7.01 -4.06 -4.85
CA LYS A 79 -8.48 -4.11 -4.91
C LYS A 79 -9.13 -2.95 -4.15
N GLU A 80 -8.64 -2.63 -2.96
CA GLU A 80 -9.14 -1.49 -2.17
C GLU A 80 -8.84 -0.13 -2.81
N MET A 81 -7.76 0.00 -3.58
CA MET A 81 -7.42 1.24 -4.28
C MET A 81 -8.19 1.45 -5.57
N MET A 82 -8.59 0.36 -6.23
CA MET A 82 -9.29 0.37 -7.52
C MET A 82 -10.82 0.17 -7.41
N SER A 83 -11.32 -0.28 -6.24
CA SER A 83 -12.75 -0.37 -5.93
C SER A 83 -13.34 1.00 -5.60
#